data_AF-A0A3S3NLV6-F1
#
_entry.id   AF-A0A3S3NLV6-F1
#
_cell.length_a   1.000
_cell.length_b   1.000
_cell.length_c   1.000
_cell.angle_alpha   90.00
_cell.angle_beta   90.00
_cell.angle_gamma   90.00
#
_symmetry.space_group_name_H-M   'P 1'
#
loop_
_entity.id
_entity.type
_entity.pdbx_description
1 polymer ?
#
loop_
_entity_poly.entity_id
_entity_poly.type
_entity_poly.pdbx_seq_one_letter_code
_entity_poly.pdbx_strand_id
1 'polypeptide(L)'
;MFNEIVVVLLVALGGLIYKAIRPPPPRLCGSPNGPPVTATRVRLRDGRHLAYNESGVPKEKAKYKIVLLHGVGGPRENIFPASRELVEELGIYFLTYDRAGYGESDPNPKRSVKSEAFDIQELADQLELGPRFYVIGISMGSYAAWSCLKHIPHRLAGVALIVPLINYWWPSFPVNLCRATYSTLLVQDQWALRIAHYAPHLVYWWATQKWFPTFSALDGSTLCQKDREIIQKISANQPTTTEDNGRQQGDFESMHRDIMVSFSKWDFDPMDLDNPFPHKESVHIWQGYEDKIVPTILQRYVSKKLPWIQYHELADYGHMLIHVDGMSDEVLRALLGEESSASLADIPD
;
A
#
# COMPACT_ATOMS: atom_id res chain seq x y z
N MET A 1 3.86 38.84 -39.27
CA MET A 1 4.23 39.34 -37.93
C MET A 1 3.27 38.89 -36.82
N PHE A 2 2.00 39.31 -36.75
CA PHE A 2 1.09 38.92 -35.65
C PHE A 2 0.89 37.39 -35.56
N ASN A 3 0.61 36.73 -36.69
CA ASN A 3 0.43 35.27 -36.74
C ASN A 3 1.71 34.49 -36.38
N GLU A 4 2.89 35.00 -36.73
CA GLU A 4 4.18 34.37 -36.39
C GLU A 4 4.48 34.49 -34.90
N ILE A 5 4.20 35.65 -34.30
CA ILE A 5 4.33 35.86 -32.84
C ILE A 5 3.38 34.94 -32.08
N VAL A 6 2.12 34.80 -32.53
CA VAL A 6 1.15 33.88 -31.93
C VAL A 6 1.63 32.44 -32.00
N VAL A 7 2.16 31.99 -33.15
CA VAL A 7 2.70 30.62 -33.28
C VAL A 7 3.89 30.39 -32.35
N VAL A 8 4.83 31.33 -32.26
CA VAL A 8 5.98 31.23 -31.35
C VAL A 8 5.52 31.17 -29.89
N LEU A 9 4.54 31.98 -29.49
CA LEU A 9 3.96 31.96 -28.14
C LEU A 9 3.27 30.62 -27.84
N LEU A 10 2.53 30.05 -28.79
CA LEU A 10 1.88 28.75 -28.61
C LEU A 10 2.90 27.61 -28.48
N VAL A 11 3.98 27.63 -29.29
CA VAL A 11 5.07 26.64 -29.18
C VAL A 11 5.79 26.78 -27.84
N ALA A 12 6.10 28.00 -27.41
CA ALA A 12 6.75 28.26 -26.13
C ALA A 12 5.86 27.80 -24.96
N LEU A 13 4.57 28.15 -25.00
CA LEU A 13 3.60 27.70 -24.00
C LEU A 13 3.47 26.17 -23.98
N GLY A 14 3.40 25.54 -25.16
CA GLY A 14 3.39 24.08 -25.29
C GLY A 14 4.64 23.44 -24.70
N GLY A 15 5.82 24.02 -24.92
CA GLY A 15 7.08 23.59 -24.33
C GLY A 15 7.12 23.72 -22.79
N LEU A 16 6.57 24.82 -22.25
CA LEU A 16 6.44 25.02 -20.81
C LEU A 16 5.47 24.02 -20.18
N ILE A 17 4.32 23.78 -20.80
CA ILE A 17 3.34 22.78 -20.35
C ILE A 17 3.97 21.39 -20.38
N TYR A 18 4.62 21.02 -21.49
CA TYR A 18 5.30 19.75 -21.64
C TYR A 18 6.34 19.52 -20.53
N LYS A 19 7.15 20.54 -20.23
CA LYS A 19 8.14 20.48 -19.15
C LYS A 19 7.48 20.35 -17.78
N ALA A 20 6.36 21.03 -17.55
CA ALA A 20 5.66 21.02 -16.27
C ALA A 20 4.96 19.68 -15.97
N ILE A 21 4.50 18.95 -17.00
CA ILE A 21 3.83 17.65 -16.83
C ILE A 21 4.79 16.46 -16.85
N ARG A 22 6.04 16.65 -17.29
CA ARG A 22 7.05 15.60 -17.38
C ARG A 22 7.75 15.43 -16.03
N PRO A 23 7.62 14.26 -15.37
CA PRO A 23 8.38 13.98 -14.16
C PRO A 23 9.90 13.91 -14.46
N PRO A 24 10.76 14.19 -13.47
CA PRO A 24 12.19 14.00 -13.61
C PRO A 24 12.51 12.51 -13.84
N PRO A 25 13.64 12.19 -14.48
CA PRO A 25 14.09 10.81 -14.58
C PRO A 25 14.34 10.23 -13.18
N PRO A 26 14.11 8.91 -12.99
CA PRO A 26 14.32 8.26 -11.71
C PRO A 26 15.80 8.29 -11.29
N ARG A 27 16.04 8.44 -9.98
CA ARG A 27 17.39 8.36 -9.41
C ARG A 27 17.68 6.91 -9.02
N LEU A 28 18.02 6.08 -10.00
CA LEU A 28 18.21 4.63 -9.80
C LEU A 28 19.33 4.35 -8.79
N CYS A 29 19.07 3.47 -7.82
CA CYS A 29 20.07 3.07 -6.84
C CYS A 29 21.25 2.34 -7.51
N GLY A 30 22.48 2.77 -7.20
CA GLY A 30 23.71 2.25 -7.78
C GLY A 30 24.07 2.82 -9.16
N SER A 31 23.29 3.76 -9.70
CA SER A 31 23.66 4.51 -10.92
C SER A 31 24.64 5.66 -10.61
N PRO A 32 25.37 6.21 -11.62
CA PRO A 32 26.18 7.41 -11.41
C PRO A 32 25.32 8.58 -10.90
N ASN A 33 25.67 9.12 -9.72
CA ASN A 33 24.92 10.14 -8.98
C ASN A 33 23.55 9.69 -8.42
N GLY A 34 23.25 8.38 -8.44
CA GLY A 34 22.10 7.79 -7.75
C GLY A 34 22.42 7.47 -6.28
N PRO A 35 21.39 7.15 -5.47
CA PRO A 35 21.58 6.65 -4.11
C PRO A 35 22.44 5.37 -4.10
N PRO A 36 23.20 5.10 -3.02
CA PRO A 36 23.95 3.86 -2.93
C PRO A 36 23.02 2.65 -2.82
N VAL A 37 23.56 1.47 -3.08
CA VAL A 37 22.91 0.21 -2.79
C VAL A 37 23.52 -0.35 -1.51
N THR A 38 22.72 -0.50 -0.48
CA THR A 38 23.11 -1.04 0.82
C THR A 38 22.22 -2.20 1.27
N ALA A 39 20.98 -2.28 0.75
CA ALA A 39 20.06 -3.37 1.03
C ALA A 39 20.41 -4.66 0.29
N THR A 40 19.98 -5.79 0.85
CA THR A 40 19.92 -7.05 0.13
C THR A 40 18.86 -6.95 -0.97
N ARG A 41 19.20 -7.38 -2.19
CA ARG A 41 18.30 -7.31 -3.34
C ARG A 41 18.30 -8.61 -4.12
N VAL A 42 17.15 -8.94 -4.70
CA VAL A 42 16.99 -10.00 -5.68
C VAL A 42 16.80 -9.41 -7.06
N ARG A 43 17.37 -10.03 -8.10
CA ARG A 43 17.16 -9.64 -9.49
C ARG A 43 16.01 -10.44 -10.09
N LEU A 44 15.01 -9.73 -10.62
CA LEU A 44 13.89 -10.30 -11.35
C LEU A 44 14.27 -10.63 -12.79
N ARG A 45 13.44 -11.45 -13.45
CA ARG A 45 13.56 -11.89 -14.84
C ARG A 45 13.59 -10.75 -15.84
N ASP A 46 12.90 -9.65 -15.55
CA ASP A 46 12.88 -8.45 -16.39
C ASP A 46 14.11 -7.54 -16.18
N GLY A 47 15.02 -7.93 -15.28
CA GLY A 47 16.27 -7.26 -14.99
C GLY A 47 16.20 -6.26 -13.84
N ARG A 48 15.02 -5.91 -13.34
CA ARG A 48 14.84 -5.06 -12.16
C ARG A 48 15.32 -5.76 -10.88
N HIS A 49 15.68 -4.98 -9.87
CA HIS A 49 15.97 -5.47 -8.54
C HIS A 49 14.84 -5.13 -7.57
N LEU A 50 14.52 -6.05 -6.67
CA LEU A 50 13.71 -5.77 -5.49
C LEU A 50 14.57 -5.86 -4.24
N ALA A 51 14.61 -4.78 -3.46
CA ALA A 51 15.23 -4.75 -2.15
C ALA A 51 14.29 -5.36 -1.11
N TYR A 52 14.84 -6.22 -0.25
CA TYR A 52 14.06 -6.96 0.73
C TYR A 52 14.78 -7.10 2.07
N ASN A 53 14.02 -7.45 3.10
CA ASN A 53 14.52 -7.81 4.42
C ASN A 53 13.79 -9.04 4.96
N GLU A 54 14.54 -9.86 5.69
CA GLU A 54 14.05 -11.08 6.33
C GLU A 54 14.05 -10.89 7.85
N SER A 55 12.98 -11.29 8.53
CA SER A 55 12.89 -11.20 10.00
C SER A 55 12.00 -12.31 10.59
N GLY A 56 11.97 -12.39 11.92
CA GLY A 56 11.29 -13.48 12.64
C GLY A 56 12.18 -14.71 12.78
N VAL A 57 11.58 -15.90 12.79
CA VAL A 57 12.35 -17.16 12.91
C VAL A 57 13.07 -17.49 11.59
N PRO A 58 14.16 -18.28 11.61
CA PRO A 58 14.84 -18.72 10.39
C PRO A 58 13.87 -19.38 9.40
N LYS A 59 13.96 -19.01 8.13
CA LYS A 59 13.05 -19.45 7.05
C LYS A 59 12.90 -20.97 6.96
N GLU A 60 13.97 -21.71 7.24
CA GLU A 60 14.03 -23.17 7.18
C GLU A 60 13.29 -23.83 8.35
N LYS A 61 13.08 -23.10 9.44
CA LYS A 61 12.35 -23.55 10.64
C LYS A 61 10.93 -22.98 10.72
N ALA A 62 10.60 -22.03 9.85
CA ALA A 62 9.33 -21.32 9.88
C ALA A 62 8.15 -22.24 9.53
N LYS A 63 7.12 -22.22 10.37
CA LYS A 63 5.81 -22.84 10.10
C LYS A 63 5.00 -21.97 9.13
N TYR A 64 5.09 -20.66 9.31
CA TYR A 64 4.36 -19.67 8.53
C TYR A 64 5.33 -18.68 7.89
N LYS A 65 5.17 -18.43 6.58
CA LYS A 65 5.95 -17.45 5.83
C LYS A 65 5.02 -16.37 5.33
N ILE A 66 5.28 -15.13 5.72
CA ILE A 66 4.38 -14.00 5.52
C ILE A 66 5.12 -12.90 4.76
N VAL A 67 4.57 -12.49 3.61
CA VAL A 67 5.06 -11.35 2.84
C VAL A 67 4.27 -10.11 3.25
N LEU A 68 4.97 -9.10 3.77
CA LEU A 68 4.37 -7.85 4.23
C LEU A 68 4.48 -6.77 3.14
N LEU A 69 3.35 -6.15 2.79
CA LEU A 69 3.26 -5.12 1.76
C LEU A 69 3.02 -3.75 2.42
N HIS A 70 4.05 -2.90 2.38
CA HIS A 70 4.03 -1.59 3.04
C HIS A 70 3.07 -0.59 2.37
N GLY A 71 2.59 0.38 3.16
CA GLY A 71 1.77 1.51 2.71
C GLY A 71 2.56 2.61 1.97
N VAL A 72 2.00 3.81 1.90
CA VAL A 72 2.69 4.99 1.32
C VAL A 72 3.86 5.41 2.23
N GLY A 73 5.01 5.74 1.63
CA GLY A 73 6.10 6.45 2.31
C GLY A 73 7.01 5.60 3.20
N GLY A 74 6.55 4.44 3.68
CA GLY A 74 7.36 3.58 4.54
C GLY A 74 8.48 2.88 3.77
N PRO A 75 9.73 2.86 4.28
CA PRO A 75 10.68 1.82 3.84
C PRO A 75 10.15 0.44 4.25
N ARG A 76 10.72 -0.63 3.71
CA ARG A 76 10.46 -2.04 4.10
C ARG A 76 10.62 -2.38 5.60
N GLU A 77 11.10 -1.45 6.43
CA GLU A 77 11.48 -1.70 7.83
C GLU A 77 10.34 -1.36 8.80
N ASN A 78 10.18 -2.17 9.85
CA ASN A 78 9.26 -1.95 10.98
C ASN A 78 7.79 -1.64 10.62
N ILE A 79 7.32 -2.12 9.47
CA ILE A 79 5.94 -1.86 8.99
C ILE A 79 4.86 -2.64 9.76
N PHE A 80 5.25 -3.61 10.58
CA PHE A 80 4.32 -4.50 11.29
C PHE A 80 4.87 -4.84 12.68
N PRO A 81 4.42 -4.14 13.75
CA PRO A 81 4.96 -4.29 15.10
C PRO A 81 4.36 -5.49 15.85
N ALA A 82 4.66 -6.70 15.37
CA ALA A 82 4.31 -7.94 16.08
C ALA A 82 5.22 -8.19 17.29
N SER A 83 4.70 -8.79 18.35
CA SER A 83 5.52 -9.20 19.50
C SER A 83 6.49 -10.30 19.09
N ARG A 84 7.70 -10.24 19.65
CA ARG A 84 8.73 -11.23 19.37
C ARG A 84 8.32 -12.59 19.91
N GLU A 85 7.68 -12.60 21.08
CA GLU A 85 7.18 -13.78 21.77
C GLU A 85 6.20 -14.55 20.89
N LEU A 86 5.21 -13.88 20.29
CA LEU A 86 4.25 -14.52 19.40
C LEU A 86 4.91 -15.03 18.11
N VAL A 87 5.80 -14.23 17.53
CA VAL A 87 6.52 -14.59 16.30
C VAL A 87 7.36 -15.86 16.49
N GLU A 88 8.03 -15.98 17.65
CA GLU A 88 8.77 -17.19 18.02
C GLU A 88 7.82 -18.36 18.35
N GLU A 89 6.75 -18.13 19.11
CA GLU A 89 5.73 -19.13 19.48
C GLU A 89 5.11 -19.80 18.24
N LEU A 90 4.67 -19.00 17.28
CA LEU A 90 4.00 -19.48 16.07
C LEU A 90 4.96 -19.89 14.97
N GLY A 91 6.27 -19.64 15.13
CA GLY A 91 7.29 -19.95 14.13
C GLY A 91 7.10 -19.15 12.84
N ILE A 92 6.94 -17.82 12.96
CA ILE A 92 6.65 -16.93 11.84
C ILE A 92 7.94 -16.35 11.25
N TYR A 93 8.07 -16.47 9.93
CA TYR A 93 9.06 -15.76 9.12
C TYR A 93 8.37 -14.64 8.35
N PHE A 94 8.94 -13.44 8.41
CA PHE A 94 8.52 -12.29 7.64
C PHE A 94 9.49 -11.98 6.52
N LEU A 95 8.92 -11.70 5.36
CA LEU A 95 9.61 -11.09 4.23
C LEU A 95 8.98 -9.73 3.97
N THR A 96 9.75 -8.66 4.15
CA THR A 96 9.37 -7.31 3.71
C THR A 96 10.18 -6.96 2.46
N TYR A 97 9.62 -6.14 1.59
CA TYR A 97 10.34 -5.64 0.42
C TYR A 97 9.91 -4.22 0.09
N ASP A 98 10.80 -3.46 -0.53
CA ASP A 98 10.45 -2.15 -1.08
C ASP A 98 9.66 -2.40 -2.39
N ARG A 99 8.43 -1.89 -2.49
CA ARG A 99 7.65 -1.98 -3.73
C ARG A 99 8.35 -1.23 -4.87
N ALA A 100 8.02 -1.54 -6.12
CA ALA A 100 8.70 -0.96 -7.27
C ALA A 100 8.74 0.59 -7.21
N GLY A 101 9.95 1.17 -7.21
CA GLY A 101 10.18 2.62 -7.13
C GLY A 101 10.32 3.18 -5.71
N TYR A 102 10.16 2.35 -4.68
CA TYR A 102 10.47 2.68 -3.29
C TYR A 102 11.86 2.18 -2.90
N GLY A 103 12.43 2.83 -1.88
CA GLY A 103 13.65 2.35 -1.23
C GLY A 103 14.75 2.09 -2.24
N GLU A 104 15.24 0.86 -2.26
CA GLU A 104 16.29 0.40 -3.18
C GLU A 104 15.80 -0.56 -4.28
N SER A 105 14.48 -0.70 -4.43
CA SER A 105 13.85 -1.46 -5.51
C SER A 105 13.76 -0.65 -6.79
N ASP A 106 14.18 -1.23 -7.90
CA ASP A 106 14.13 -0.55 -9.20
C ASP A 106 12.67 -0.17 -9.55
N PRO A 107 12.44 1.03 -10.12
CA PRO A 107 11.13 1.42 -10.61
C PRO A 107 10.63 0.48 -11.70
N ASN A 108 9.33 0.29 -11.79
CA ASN A 108 8.70 -0.41 -12.90
C ASN A 108 8.03 0.61 -13.84
N PRO A 109 8.59 0.89 -15.04
CA PRO A 109 7.96 1.80 -16.00
C PRO A 109 6.55 1.34 -16.40
N LYS A 110 6.31 0.02 -16.42
CA LYS A 110 5.03 -0.62 -16.76
C LYS A 110 4.22 -1.05 -15.53
N ARG A 111 4.49 -0.45 -14.36
CA ARG A 111 3.79 -0.75 -13.10
C ARG A 111 2.28 -0.75 -13.30
N SER A 112 1.66 -1.83 -12.83
CA SER A 112 0.22 -2.08 -12.82
C SER A 112 -0.11 -2.89 -11.57
N VAL A 113 -1.39 -3.00 -11.25
CA VAL A 113 -1.86 -3.88 -10.17
C VAL A 113 -1.34 -5.30 -10.43
N LYS A 114 -1.55 -5.83 -11.63
CA LYS A 114 -1.11 -7.17 -12.03
C LYS A 114 0.41 -7.41 -11.92
N SER A 115 1.24 -6.45 -12.33
CA SER A 115 2.69 -6.63 -12.27
C SER A 115 3.18 -6.79 -10.83
N GLU A 116 2.53 -6.15 -9.86
CA GLU A 116 2.92 -6.21 -8.45
C GLU A 116 2.67 -7.60 -7.83
N ALA A 117 1.56 -8.26 -8.19
CA ALA A 117 1.35 -9.65 -7.79
C ALA A 117 2.44 -10.58 -8.34
N PHE A 118 2.90 -10.36 -9.58
CA PHE A 118 3.96 -11.16 -10.16
C PHE A 118 5.34 -10.83 -9.59
N ASP A 119 5.61 -9.58 -9.23
CA ASP A 119 6.81 -9.18 -8.49
C ASP A 119 6.85 -9.92 -7.14
N ILE A 120 5.74 -9.97 -6.40
CA ILE A 120 5.61 -10.71 -5.14
C ILE A 120 5.81 -12.21 -5.36
N GLN A 121 5.17 -12.79 -6.39
CA GLN A 121 5.33 -14.20 -6.70
C GLN A 121 6.78 -14.55 -7.03
N GLU A 122 7.42 -13.76 -7.88
CA GLU A 122 8.79 -14.00 -8.31
C GLU A 122 9.78 -13.83 -7.16
N LEU A 123 9.59 -12.81 -6.32
CA LEU A 123 10.36 -12.63 -5.09
C LEU A 123 10.24 -13.87 -4.19
N ALA A 124 9.02 -14.36 -3.96
CA ALA A 124 8.78 -15.55 -3.15
C ALA A 124 9.41 -16.83 -3.75
N ASP A 125 9.42 -16.95 -5.08
CA ASP A 125 10.05 -18.06 -5.79
C ASP A 125 11.58 -18.03 -5.67
N GLN A 126 12.19 -16.87 -5.93
CA GLN A 126 13.65 -16.70 -5.86
C GLN A 126 14.19 -16.90 -4.44
N LEU A 127 13.40 -16.53 -3.42
CA LEU A 127 13.76 -16.72 -2.01
C LEU A 127 13.27 -18.05 -1.44
N GLU A 128 12.68 -18.92 -2.27
CA GLU A 128 12.25 -20.27 -1.90
C GLU A 128 11.29 -20.30 -0.69
N LEU A 129 10.31 -19.39 -0.68
CA LEU A 129 9.26 -19.37 0.35
C LEU A 129 8.39 -20.64 0.28
N GLY A 130 8.40 -21.35 -0.86
CA GLY A 130 7.68 -22.59 -1.06
C GLY A 130 6.39 -22.38 -1.87
N PRO A 131 5.53 -23.41 -1.93
CA PRO A 131 4.39 -23.41 -2.85
C PRO A 131 3.34 -22.36 -2.49
N ARG A 132 3.14 -22.09 -1.20
CA ARG A 132 2.18 -21.11 -0.70
C ARG A 132 2.74 -20.30 0.45
N PHE A 133 2.36 -19.03 0.53
CA PHE A 133 2.74 -18.09 1.58
C PHE A 133 1.56 -17.18 1.93
N TYR A 134 1.64 -16.49 3.05
CA TYR A 134 0.63 -15.51 3.48
C TYR A 134 1.02 -14.11 3.02
N VAL A 135 0.03 -13.25 2.84
CA VAL A 135 0.26 -11.84 2.47
C VAL A 135 -0.46 -10.93 3.46
N ILE A 136 0.21 -9.88 3.91
CA ILE A 136 -0.44 -8.81 4.68
C ILE A 136 -0.23 -7.49 3.94
N GLY A 137 -1.32 -6.90 3.45
CA GLY A 137 -1.31 -5.60 2.77
C GLY A 137 -1.81 -4.48 3.67
N ILE A 138 -0.96 -3.48 3.93
CA ILE A 138 -1.26 -2.38 4.85
C ILE A 138 -1.49 -1.10 4.05
N SER A 139 -2.64 -0.44 4.26
CA SER A 139 -2.98 0.82 3.60
C SER A 139 -2.78 0.71 2.08
N MET A 140 -1.85 1.45 1.48
CA MET A 140 -1.54 1.36 0.05
C MET A 140 -1.06 -0.03 -0.40
N GLY A 141 -0.40 -0.82 0.45
CA GLY A 141 0.00 -2.19 0.14
C GLY A 141 -1.20 -3.13 -0.13
N SER A 142 -2.42 -2.71 0.23
CA SER A 142 -3.63 -3.50 0.00
C SER A 142 -4.02 -3.66 -1.48
N TYR A 143 -3.70 -2.73 -2.40
CA TYR A 143 -3.98 -3.00 -3.83
C TYR A 143 -3.14 -4.19 -4.34
N ALA A 144 -1.91 -4.33 -3.82
CA ALA A 144 -1.04 -5.44 -4.19
C ALA A 144 -1.57 -6.75 -3.57
N ALA A 145 -2.12 -6.72 -2.35
CA ALA A 145 -2.80 -7.88 -1.77
C ALA A 145 -4.06 -8.28 -2.56
N TRP A 146 -4.91 -7.32 -2.99
CA TRP A 146 -6.03 -7.60 -3.90
C TRP A 146 -5.55 -8.17 -5.24
N SER A 147 -4.45 -7.64 -5.77
CA SER A 147 -3.80 -8.18 -6.97
C SER A 147 -3.39 -9.63 -6.79
N CYS A 148 -2.82 -9.97 -5.64
CA CYS A 148 -2.42 -11.33 -5.33
C CYS A 148 -3.62 -12.28 -5.32
N LEU A 149 -4.73 -11.88 -4.68
CA LEU A 149 -5.98 -12.65 -4.68
C LEU A 149 -6.49 -12.91 -6.10
N LYS A 150 -6.34 -11.94 -7.01
CA LYS A 150 -6.76 -12.10 -8.41
C LYS A 150 -5.82 -12.98 -9.22
N HIS A 151 -4.52 -12.68 -9.20
CA HIS A 151 -3.59 -13.17 -10.23
C HIS A 151 -2.78 -14.38 -9.77
N ILE A 152 -2.54 -14.52 -8.47
CA ILE A 152 -1.74 -15.62 -7.92
C ILE A 152 -2.45 -16.35 -6.76
N PRO A 153 -3.79 -16.57 -6.78
CA PRO A 153 -4.49 -17.19 -5.64
C PRO A 153 -3.93 -18.57 -5.28
N HIS A 154 -3.43 -19.31 -6.27
CA HIS A 154 -2.79 -20.62 -6.07
C HIS A 154 -1.53 -20.59 -5.20
N ARG A 155 -0.90 -19.41 -5.04
CA ARG A 155 0.30 -19.15 -4.22
C ARG A 155 -0.02 -18.64 -2.82
N LEU A 156 -1.28 -18.39 -2.50
CA LEU A 156 -1.67 -17.82 -1.22
C LEU A 156 -2.10 -18.92 -0.25
N ALA A 157 -1.69 -18.77 1.01
CA ALA A 157 -2.18 -19.54 2.15
C ALA A 157 -3.20 -18.77 2.99
N GLY A 158 -3.17 -17.43 2.89
CA GLY A 158 -4.12 -16.50 3.49
C GLY A 158 -3.70 -15.05 3.23
N VAL A 159 -4.63 -14.11 3.39
CA VAL A 159 -4.43 -12.68 3.16
C VAL A 159 -5.05 -11.86 4.29
N ALA A 160 -4.29 -10.93 4.86
CA ALA A 160 -4.86 -9.87 5.69
C ALA A 160 -4.71 -8.51 4.98
N LEU A 161 -5.76 -7.73 5.01
CA LEU A 161 -5.85 -6.38 4.48
C LEU A 161 -6.08 -5.44 5.67
N ILE A 162 -5.17 -4.53 5.94
CA ILE A 162 -5.23 -3.65 7.10
C ILE A 162 -5.42 -2.22 6.62
N VAL A 163 -6.46 -1.56 7.09
CA VAL A 163 -6.95 -0.24 6.63
C VAL A 163 -6.89 -0.11 5.10
N PRO A 164 -7.43 -1.09 4.35
CA PRO A 164 -7.18 -1.21 2.92
C PRO A 164 -7.71 0.01 2.16
N LEU A 165 -6.95 0.46 1.18
CA LEU A 165 -7.43 1.49 0.26
C LEU A 165 -8.70 1.04 -0.47
N ILE A 166 -9.46 2.02 -0.94
CA ILE A 166 -10.68 1.79 -1.71
C ILE A 166 -10.64 2.61 -2.99
N ASN A 167 -10.94 1.98 -4.12
CA ASN A 167 -11.07 2.68 -5.40
C ASN A 167 -12.56 2.94 -5.67
N TYR A 168 -12.95 4.22 -5.64
CA TYR A 168 -14.33 4.69 -5.83
C TYR A 168 -14.93 4.34 -7.21
N TRP A 169 -14.10 3.89 -8.15
CA TRP A 169 -14.49 3.53 -9.51
C TRP A 169 -14.57 2.03 -9.76
N TRP A 170 -14.48 1.18 -8.73
CA TRP A 170 -14.79 -0.26 -8.91
C TRP A 170 -16.26 -0.43 -9.36
N PRO A 171 -16.51 -1.10 -10.50
CA PRO A 171 -17.84 -1.22 -11.12
C PRO A 171 -18.94 -1.79 -10.21
N SER A 172 -18.61 -2.70 -9.31
CA SER A 172 -19.55 -3.38 -8.42
C SER A 172 -20.09 -2.50 -7.31
N PHE A 173 -19.54 -1.30 -7.10
CA PHE A 173 -20.15 -0.35 -6.18
C PHE A 173 -21.40 0.32 -6.75
N PRO A 174 -22.45 0.50 -5.93
CA PRO A 174 -23.56 1.36 -6.29
C PRO A 174 -23.08 2.81 -6.47
N VAL A 175 -23.37 3.40 -7.64
CA VAL A 175 -22.92 4.76 -8.00
C VAL A 175 -23.28 5.80 -6.94
N ASN A 176 -24.47 5.71 -6.35
CA ASN A 176 -24.92 6.65 -5.31
C ASN A 176 -24.11 6.50 -4.01
N LEU A 177 -23.74 5.26 -3.64
CA LEU A 177 -22.92 4.99 -2.47
C LEU A 177 -21.51 5.57 -2.65
N CYS A 178 -20.86 5.25 -3.77
CA CYS A 178 -19.56 5.82 -4.11
C CYS A 178 -19.59 7.34 -4.15
N ARG A 179 -20.60 7.94 -4.78
CA ARG A 179 -20.72 9.41 -4.86
C ARG A 179 -20.88 10.04 -3.48
N ALA A 180 -21.71 9.46 -2.62
CA ALA A 180 -21.93 9.96 -1.27
C ALA A 180 -20.65 9.89 -0.44
N THR A 181 -19.99 8.73 -0.39
CA THR A 181 -18.72 8.58 0.36
C THR A 181 -17.60 9.42 -0.22
N TYR A 182 -17.47 9.47 -1.54
CA TYR A 182 -16.46 10.30 -2.19
C TYR A 182 -16.65 11.80 -1.89
N SER A 183 -17.90 12.27 -1.77
CA SER A 183 -18.20 13.67 -1.43
C SER A 183 -17.80 14.08 -0.02
N THR A 184 -17.53 13.11 0.87
CA THR A 184 -17.03 13.40 2.24
C THR A 184 -15.52 13.60 2.29
N LEU A 185 -14.79 13.29 1.21
CA LEU A 185 -13.36 13.57 1.11
C LEU A 185 -13.09 15.07 1.05
N LEU A 186 -11.90 15.49 1.47
CA LEU A 186 -11.46 16.86 1.25
C LEU A 186 -11.45 17.17 -0.25
N VAL A 187 -11.78 18.41 -0.61
CA VAL A 187 -11.90 18.84 -2.01
C VAL A 187 -10.61 18.59 -2.80
N GLN A 188 -9.45 18.78 -2.17
CA GLN A 188 -8.15 18.47 -2.76
C GLN A 188 -8.00 16.99 -3.13
N ASP A 189 -8.44 16.07 -2.28
CA ASP A 189 -8.34 14.64 -2.53
C ASP A 189 -9.34 14.21 -3.59
N GLN A 190 -10.54 14.81 -3.60
CA GLN A 190 -11.48 14.58 -4.69
C GLN A 190 -10.81 14.87 -6.04
N TRP A 191 -10.23 16.05 -6.21
CA TRP A 191 -9.53 16.40 -7.45
C TRP A 191 -8.32 15.49 -7.74
N ALA A 192 -7.48 15.22 -6.75
CA ALA A 192 -6.32 14.36 -6.92
C ALA A 192 -6.70 12.95 -7.41
N LEU A 193 -7.72 12.34 -6.79
CA LEU A 193 -8.20 11.02 -7.17
C LEU A 193 -8.86 11.03 -8.55
N ARG A 194 -9.60 12.09 -8.91
CA ARG A 194 -10.15 12.25 -10.28
C ARG A 194 -9.06 12.33 -11.32
N ILE A 195 -8.00 13.09 -11.05
CA ILE A 195 -6.86 13.22 -11.95
C ILE A 195 -6.16 11.86 -12.07
N ALA A 196 -5.91 11.18 -10.95
CA ALA A 196 -5.32 9.84 -10.95
C ALA A 196 -6.13 8.85 -11.79
N HIS A 197 -7.46 8.91 -11.70
CA HIS A 197 -8.34 8.01 -12.43
C HIS A 197 -8.45 8.35 -13.93
N TYR A 198 -8.77 9.59 -14.27
CA TYR A 198 -9.11 9.98 -15.65
C TYR A 198 -7.92 10.49 -16.47
N ALA A 199 -6.89 11.04 -15.81
CA ALA A 199 -5.73 11.64 -16.46
C ALA A 199 -4.44 11.37 -15.67
N PRO A 200 -4.05 10.10 -15.46
CA PRO A 200 -2.94 9.73 -14.57
C PRO A 200 -1.60 10.39 -14.95
N HIS A 201 -1.39 10.72 -16.23
CA HIS A 201 -0.21 11.44 -16.70
C HIS A 201 -0.09 12.88 -16.15
N LEU A 202 -1.15 13.45 -15.59
CA LEU A 202 -1.16 14.75 -14.93
C LEU A 202 -0.95 14.67 -13.41
N VAL A 203 -0.85 13.47 -12.82
CA VAL A 203 -0.66 13.34 -11.36
C VAL A 203 0.62 14.01 -10.90
N TYR A 204 1.72 13.85 -11.64
CA TYR A 204 2.99 14.53 -11.32
C TYR A 204 2.82 16.05 -11.29
N TRP A 205 2.19 16.61 -12.33
CA TRP A 205 1.93 18.04 -12.41
C TRP A 205 1.06 18.49 -11.23
N TRP A 206 -0.05 17.80 -10.97
CA TRP A 206 -0.96 18.13 -9.87
C TRP A 206 -0.23 18.11 -8.52
N ALA A 207 0.49 17.04 -8.22
CA ALA A 207 1.15 16.83 -6.93
C ALA A 207 2.30 17.81 -6.66
N THR A 208 2.85 18.45 -7.70
CA THR A 208 3.96 19.42 -7.57
C THR A 208 3.49 20.88 -7.53
N GLN A 209 2.17 21.14 -7.54
CA GLN A 209 1.65 22.50 -7.43
C GLN A 209 1.84 23.08 -6.02
N LYS A 210 2.23 24.36 -5.96
CA LYS A 210 2.48 25.08 -4.70
C LYS A 210 1.34 26.00 -4.27
N TRP A 211 0.34 26.19 -5.14
CA TRP A 211 -0.69 27.20 -4.95
C TRP A 211 -1.94 26.65 -4.26
N PHE A 212 -2.01 25.34 -4.08
CA PHE A 212 -3.08 24.65 -3.41
C PHE A 212 -2.57 23.32 -2.85
N PRO A 213 -3.19 22.80 -1.78
CA PRO A 213 -2.87 21.48 -1.25
C PRO A 213 -3.25 20.38 -2.25
N THR A 214 -2.43 19.35 -2.37
CA THR A 214 -2.52 18.37 -3.47
C THR A 214 -3.03 17.00 -3.03
N PHE A 215 -2.63 16.51 -1.86
CA PHE A 215 -3.07 15.24 -1.29
C PHE A 215 -2.97 15.26 0.24
N SER A 216 -4.10 15.14 0.93
CA SER A 216 -4.17 15.29 2.40
C SER A 216 -3.48 14.17 3.18
N ALA A 217 -3.47 12.96 2.62
CA ALA A 217 -2.78 11.83 3.27
C ALA A 217 -1.25 12.02 3.29
N LEU A 218 -0.71 12.97 2.51
CA LEU A 218 0.72 13.32 2.51
C LEU A 218 1.09 14.42 3.52
N ASP A 219 0.13 15.21 4.01
CA ASP A 219 0.36 16.29 4.97
C ASP A 219 -0.21 16.01 6.37
N GLY A 220 -0.87 14.86 6.56
CA GLY A 220 -1.39 14.40 7.85
C GLY A 220 -2.65 15.12 8.33
N SER A 221 -3.24 15.98 7.50
CA SER A 221 -4.43 16.77 7.85
C SER A 221 -5.68 15.92 8.13
N THR A 222 -5.73 14.69 7.64
CA THR A 222 -6.85 13.76 7.79
C THR A 222 -6.77 12.83 8.99
N LEU A 223 -5.71 12.85 9.81
CA LEU A 223 -5.58 11.90 10.91
C LEU A 223 -6.59 12.16 12.04
N CYS A 224 -7.15 11.09 12.63
CA CYS A 224 -7.97 11.20 13.84
C CYS A 224 -7.09 11.53 15.06
N GLN A 225 -7.71 11.80 16.21
CA GLN A 225 -6.95 12.16 17.41
C GLN A 225 -6.05 11.01 17.86
N LYS A 226 -6.58 9.78 17.92
CA LYS A 226 -5.82 8.59 18.32
C LYS A 226 -4.65 8.29 17.37
N ASP A 227 -4.84 8.45 16.06
CA ASP A 227 -3.75 8.31 15.09
C ASP A 227 -2.59 9.28 15.38
N ARG A 228 -2.90 10.53 15.76
CA ARG A 228 -1.89 11.53 16.12
C ARG A 228 -1.16 11.15 17.41
N GLU A 229 -1.87 10.65 18.41
CA GLU A 229 -1.29 10.18 19.68
C GLU A 229 -0.34 8.99 19.44
N ILE A 230 -0.73 8.03 18.60
CA ILE A 230 0.11 6.90 18.18
C ILE A 230 1.37 7.40 17.48
N ILE A 231 1.25 8.29 16.50
CA ILE A 231 2.39 8.87 15.77
C ILE A 231 3.34 9.62 16.72
N GLN A 232 2.80 10.36 17.70
CA GLN A 232 3.60 11.05 18.71
C GLN A 232 4.38 10.06 19.59
N LYS A 233 3.75 8.97 20.03
CA LYS A 233 4.41 7.90 20.80
C LYS A 233 5.55 7.24 20.00
N ILE A 234 5.30 6.89 18.73
CA ILE A 234 6.31 6.30 17.84
C ILE A 234 7.49 7.26 17.68
N SER A 235 7.20 8.54 17.38
CA SER A 235 8.23 9.57 17.15
C SER A 235 9.08 9.84 18.40
N ALA A 236 8.50 9.71 19.60
CA ALA A 236 9.22 9.86 20.86
C ALA A 236 10.18 8.70 21.14
N ASN A 237 9.82 7.48 20.74
CA ASN A 237 10.59 6.26 20.99
C ASN A 237 11.60 5.93 19.88
N GLN A 238 11.41 6.47 18.68
CA GLN A 238 12.32 6.33 17.54
C GLN A 238 12.62 7.72 16.99
N PRO A 239 13.69 8.40 17.46
CA PRO A 239 14.10 9.66 16.86
C PRO A 239 14.39 9.41 15.38
N THR A 240 13.63 10.10 14.52
CA THR A 240 13.70 10.00 13.06
C THR A 240 15.15 9.95 12.60
N THR A 241 15.58 8.81 12.07
CA THR A 241 16.77 8.78 11.21
C THR A 241 16.45 9.67 10.02
N THR A 242 17.21 10.75 9.85
CA THR A 242 16.94 11.87 8.94
C THR A 242 16.97 11.53 7.44
N GLU A 243 17.09 10.25 7.08
CA GLU A 243 17.16 9.82 5.69
C GLU A 243 15.83 9.21 5.28
N ASP A 244 15.05 9.92 4.46
CA ASP A 244 13.83 9.43 3.79
C ASP A 244 14.23 8.38 2.73
N ASN A 245 14.75 7.24 3.21
CA ASN A 245 15.28 6.16 2.39
C ASN A 245 14.20 5.56 1.49
N GLY A 246 12.92 5.62 1.90
CA GLY A 246 11.78 5.12 1.14
C GLY A 246 11.53 5.87 -0.18
N ARG A 247 11.87 7.16 -0.25
CA ARG A 247 11.60 8.04 -1.42
C ARG A 247 12.85 8.51 -2.14
N GLN A 248 14.01 7.94 -1.84
CA GLN A 248 15.31 8.37 -2.38
C GLN A 248 15.42 8.35 -3.92
N GLN A 249 14.58 7.56 -4.59
CA GLN A 249 14.50 7.49 -6.06
C GLN A 249 13.60 8.55 -6.69
N GLY A 250 12.85 9.30 -5.86
CA GLY A 250 11.95 10.40 -6.23
C GLY A 250 10.47 10.12 -5.95
N ASP A 251 9.74 11.18 -5.63
CA ASP A 251 8.29 11.13 -5.32
C ASP A 251 7.44 10.60 -6.46
N PHE A 252 7.89 10.82 -7.71
CA PHE A 252 7.18 10.33 -8.87
C PHE A 252 7.12 8.81 -8.85
N GLU A 253 8.26 8.11 -8.83
CA GLU A 253 8.29 6.65 -8.91
C GLU A 253 7.71 5.92 -7.69
N SER A 254 7.64 6.62 -6.55
CA SER A 254 7.07 6.12 -5.31
C SER A 254 5.59 6.51 -5.18
N MET A 255 5.32 7.61 -4.47
CA MET A 255 3.97 8.00 -4.03
C MET A 255 3.03 8.34 -5.18
N HIS A 256 3.51 9.03 -6.22
CA HIS A 256 2.66 9.40 -7.34
C HIS A 256 2.27 8.17 -8.17
N ARG A 257 3.21 7.24 -8.41
CA ARG A 257 2.91 5.97 -9.08
C ARG A 257 1.95 5.10 -8.27
N ASP A 258 2.05 5.10 -6.94
CA ASP A 258 1.06 4.44 -6.07
C ASP A 258 -0.34 4.98 -6.30
N ILE A 259 -0.52 6.30 -6.25
CA ILE A 259 -1.82 6.94 -6.49
C ILE A 259 -2.32 6.62 -7.91
N MET A 260 -1.45 6.73 -8.92
CA MET A 260 -1.81 6.42 -10.31
C MET A 260 -2.28 4.98 -10.46
N VAL A 261 -1.57 3.99 -9.89
CA VAL A 261 -1.92 2.57 -10.04
C VAL A 261 -3.18 2.24 -9.24
N SER A 262 -3.25 2.65 -7.97
CA SER A 262 -4.35 2.33 -7.07
C SER A 262 -5.71 2.86 -7.54
N PHE A 263 -5.72 4.06 -8.13
CA PHE A 263 -6.96 4.70 -8.60
C PHE A 263 -7.17 4.61 -10.12
N SER A 264 -6.28 3.92 -10.85
CA SER A 264 -6.52 3.58 -12.26
C SER A 264 -7.67 2.58 -12.44
N LYS A 265 -8.02 2.33 -13.70
CA LYS A 265 -8.87 1.18 -14.05
C LYS A 265 -8.07 -0.11 -13.90
N TRP A 266 -8.51 -0.96 -12.97
CA TRP A 266 -7.94 -2.29 -12.78
C TRP A 266 -8.46 -3.26 -13.85
N ASP A 267 -7.72 -4.34 -14.11
CA ASP A 267 -8.13 -5.41 -15.02
C ASP A 267 -9.09 -6.43 -14.37
N PHE A 268 -9.50 -6.16 -13.13
CA PHE A 268 -10.53 -6.89 -12.40
C PHE A 268 -11.25 -5.96 -11.41
N ASP A 269 -12.44 -6.39 -10.99
CA ASP A 269 -13.14 -5.83 -9.83
C ASP A 269 -12.89 -6.76 -8.62
N PRO A 270 -12.38 -6.25 -7.48
CA PRO A 270 -12.23 -7.05 -6.27
C PRO A 270 -13.50 -7.76 -5.80
N MET A 271 -14.68 -7.15 -6.00
CA MET A 271 -15.97 -7.70 -5.59
C MET A 271 -16.51 -8.79 -6.52
N ASP A 272 -15.84 -9.04 -7.65
CA ASP A 272 -16.15 -10.15 -8.56
C ASP A 272 -15.24 -11.37 -8.32
N LEU A 273 -14.41 -11.35 -7.28
CA LEU A 273 -13.55 -12.47 -6.93
C LEU A 273 -14.34 -13.59 -6.22
N ASP A 274 -14.15 -14.81 -6.71
CA ASP A 274 -14.58 -16.02 -6.00
C ASP A 274 -13.68 -16.29 -4.79
N ASN A 275 -14.21 -16.99 -3.78
CA ASN A 275 -13.43 -17.40 -2.62
C ASN A 275 -12.27 -18.33 -3.03
N PRO A 276 -11.00 -17.92 -2.90
CA PRO A 276 -9.86 -18.77 -3.22
C PRO A 276 -9.60 -19.86 -2.16
N PHE A 277 -10.29 -19.79 -1.01
CA PHE A 277 -10.14 -20.66 0.16
C PHE A 277 -11.50 -21.27 0.59
N PRO A 278 -12.10 -22.17 -0.21
CA PRO A 278 -13.47 -22.65 0.04
C PRO A 278 -13.66 -23.42 1.36
N HIS A 279 -12.58 -23.82 2.02
CA HIS A 279 -12.62 -24.61 3.25
C HIS A 279 -11.88 -23.97 4.44
N LYS A 280 -11.49 -22.70 4.31
CA LYS A 280 -10.76 -22.00 5.37
C LYS A 280 -11.10 -20.52 5.36
N GLU A 281 -11.38 -19.97 6.53
CA GLU A 281 -11.41 -18.52 6.73
C GLU A 281 -9.97 -18.03 6.65
N SER A 282 -9.61 -17.39 5.53
CA SER A 282 -8.21 -17.06 5.23
C SER A 282 -8.05 -15.71 4.58
N VAL A 283 -9.13 -14.91 4.53
CA VAL A 283 -9.05 -13.52 4.07
C VAL A 283 -9.71 -12.63 5.10
N HIS A 284 -8.94 -11.66 5.59
CA HIS A 284 -9.35 -10.76 6.66
C HIS A 284 -9.22 -9.32 6.21
N ILE A 285 -10.20 -8.48 6.52
CA ILE A 285 -10.10 -7.02 6.43
C ILE A 285 -10.19 -6.46 7.83
N TRP A 286 -9.20 -5.65 8.22
CA TRP A 286 -9.14 -4.92 9.49
C TRP A 286 -9.29 -3.44 9.22
N GLN A 287 -10.26 -2.79 9.85
CA GLN A 287 -10.60 -1.40 9.61
C GLN A 287 -10.89 -0.65 10.91
N GLY A 288 -10.27 0.52 11.07
CA GLY A 288 -10.62 1.45 12.13
C GLY A 288 -11.89 2.22 11.77
N TYR A 289 -12.87 2.28 12.67
CA TYR A 289 -14.11 3.02 12.46
C TYR A 289 -13.89 4.53 12.32
N GLU A 290 -12.91 5.07 13.06
CA GLU A 290 -12.53 6.48 13.01
C GLU A 290 -11.52 6.81 11.90
N ASP A 291 -11.25 5.86 11.00
CA ASP A 291 -10.36 6.09 9.86
C ASP A 291 -10.95 7.16 8.93
N LYS A 292 -10.26 8.30 8.90
CA LYS A 292 -10.61 9.47 8.10
C LYS A 292 -9.87 9.52 6.76
N ILE A 293 -8.94 8.60 6.52
CA ILE A 293 -8.22 8.44 5.25
C ILE A 293 -9.00 7.50 4.34
N VAL A 294 -9.42 6.35 4.87
CA VAL A 294 -10.23 5.36 4.15
C VAL A 294 -11.57 5.18 4.87
N PRO A 295 -12.66 5.76 4.33
CA PRO A 295 -13.97 5.64 4.96
C PRO A 295 -14.46 4.18 5.03
N THR A 296 -14.87 3.74 6.21
CA THR A 296 -15.34 2.37 6.49
C THR A 296 -16.58 1.95 5.70
N ILE A 297 -17.40 2.92 5.27
CA ILE A 297 -18.68 2.69 4.57
C ILE A 297 -18.51 1.78 3.35
N LEU A 298 -17.47 2.00 2.54
CA LEU A 298 -17.25 1.20 1.34
C LEU A 298 -16.67 -0.19 1.69
N GLN A 299 -15.86 -0.30 2.75
CA GLN A 299 -15.37 -1.60 3.22
C GLN A 299 -16.49 -2.48 3.77
N ARG A 300 -17.45 -1.91 4.51
CA ARG A 300 -18.69 -2.60 4.92
C ARG A 300 -19.51 -3.11 3.72
N TYR A 301 -19.45 -2.42 2.58
CA TYR A 301 -20.11 -2.89 1.36
C TYR A 301 -19.33 -4.06 0.72
N VAL A 302 -18.01 -3.95 0.64
CA VAL A 302 -17.12 -5.02 0.16
C VAL A 302 -17.34 -6.30 0.97
N SER A 303 -17.34 -6.22 2.30
CA SER A 303 -17.53 -7.40 3.16
C SER A 303 -18.91 -8.06 3.01
N LYS A 304 -19.96 -7.26 2.82
CA LYS A 304 -21.31 -7.79 2.50
C LYS A 304 -21.36 -8.48 1.14
N LYS A 305 -20.61 -7.98 0.16
CA LYS A 305 -20.58 -8.51 -1.20
C LYS A 305 -19.70 -9.76 -1.31
N LEU A 306 -18.65 -9.84 -0.50
CA LEU A 306 -17.70 -10.95 -0.40
C LEU A 306 -17.80 -11.61 0.98
N PRO A 307 -18.84 -12.43 1.23
CA PRO A 307 -19.09 -13.01 2.56
C PRO A 307 -18.01 -14.01 3.02
N TRP A 308 -17.08 -14.38 2.13
CA TRP A 308 -15.92 -15.20 2.45
C TRP A 308 -14.76 -14.41 3.07
N ILE A 309 -14.88 -13.08 3.16
CA ILE A 309 -13.93 -12.21 3.86
C ILE A 309 -14.42 -11.97 5.29
N GLN A 310 -13.55 -12.24 6.26
CA GLN A 310 -13.77 -11.90 7.65
C GLN A 310 -13.49 -10.42 7.87
N TYR A 311 -14.52 -9.65 8.20
CA TYR A 311 -14.43 -8.20 8.39
C TYR A 311 -14.38 -7.85 9.87
N HIS A 312 -13.27 -7.22 10.28
CA HIS A 312 -12.98 -6.77 11.62
C HIS A 312 -12.99 -5.25 11.63
N GLU A 313 -14.00 -4.67 12.29
CA GLU A 313 -14.13 -3.23 12.42
C GLU A 313 -13.98 -2.83 13.89
N LEU A 314 -13.03 -1.94 14.15
CA LEU A 314 -12.68 -1.54 15.51
C LEU A 314 -13.19 -0.13 15.77
N ALA A 315 -14.13 0.01 16.71
CA ALA A 315 -14.86 1.25 16.97
C ALA A 315 -13.96 2.45 17.33
N ASP A 316 -12.84 2.14 17.98
CA ASP A 316 -12.03 3.10 18.71
C ASP A 316 -10.69 3.42 18.03
N TYR A 317 -10.54 3.11 16.74
CA TYR A 317 -9.25 3.26 16.06
C TYR A 317 -9.39 3.92 14.68
N GLY A 318 -8.33 4.64 14.31
CA GLY A 318 -8.18 5.29 13.01
C GLY A 318 -7.32 4.49 12.03
N HIS A 319 -6.60 5.19 11.16
CA HIS A 319 -5.79 4.58 10.11
C HIS A 319 -4.52 3.89 10.66
N MET A 320 -4.04 4.32 11.82
CA MET A 320 -2.80 3.83 12.44
C MET A 320 -3.02 2.61 13.35
N LEU A 321 -4.17 1.92 13.22
CA LEU A 321 -4.59 0.84 14.13
C LEU A 321 -3.52 -0.25 14.31
N ILE A 322 -2.71 -0.54 13.30
CA ILE A 322 -1.73 -1.64 13.37
C ILE A 322 -0.58 -1.37 14.35
N HIS A 323 -0.41 -0.12 14.75
CA HIS A 323 0.58 0.32 15.73
C HIS A 323 0.04 0.38 17.16
N VAL A 324 -1.20 -0.06 17.37
CA VAL A 324 -1.75 -0.27 18.72
C VAL A 324 -1.14 -1.54 19.30
N ASP A 325 -0.74 -1.48 20.56
CA ASP A 325 -0.14 -2.61 21.26
C ASP A 325 -1.04 -3.85 21.18
N GLY A 326 -0.46 -4.98 20.77
CA GLY A 326 -1.18 -6.26 20.60
C GLY A 326 -2.02 -6.38 19.32
N MET A 327 -2.26 -5.31 18.56
CA MET A 327 -3.10 -5.39 17.35
C MET A 327 -2.47 -6.24 16.25
N SER A 328 -1.16 -6.11 16.03
CA SER A 328 -0.42 -6.94 15.07
C SER A 328 -0.51 -8.42 15.42
N ASP A 329 -0.48 -8.74 16.71
CA ASP A 329 -0.57 -10.11 17.21
C ASP A 329 -1.95 -10.71 16.97
N GLU A 330 -3.01 -9.93 17.22
CA GLU A 330 -4.39 -10.34 16.94
C GLU A 330 -4.61 -10.60 15.44
N VAL A 331 -4.09 -9.72 14.57
CA VAL A 331 -4.12 -9.92 13.12
C VAL A 331 -3.43 -11.23 12.72
N LEU A 332 -2.28 -11.54 13.32
CA LEU A 332 -1.56 -12.79 13.06
C LEU A 332 -2.36 -14.01 13.52
N ARG A 333 -2.90 -14.00 14.75
CA ARG A 333 -3.69 -15.11 15.28
C ARG A 333 -4.90 -15.40 14.38
N ALA A 334 -5.65 -14.36 14.02
CA ALA A 334 -6.79 -14.49 13.12
C ALA A 334 -6.39 -15.02 11.73
N LEU A 335 -5.34 -14.47 11.12
CA LEU A 335 -4.87 -14.89 9.79
C LEU A 335 -4.39 -16.35 9.75
N LEU A 336 -3.77 -16.80 10.85
CA LEU A 336 -3.19 -18.14 10.95
C LEU A 336 -4.21 -19.17 11.44
N GLY A 337 -5.35 -18.74 11.99
CA GLY A 337 -6.42 -19.59 12.51
C GLY A 337 -6.13 -20.12 13.92
N GLU A 338 -5.39 -19.34 14.71
CA GLU A 338 -5.10 -19.63 16.12
C GLU A 338 -6.09 -18.84 16.99
N GLU A 339 -6.67 -19.45 18.03
CA GLU A 339 -7.62 -18.76 18.91
C GLU A 339 -6.96 -17.57 19.63
N SER A 340 -7.65 -16.43 19.71
CA SER A 340 -7.20 -15.30 20.52
C SER A 340 -7.31 -15.65 22.01
N SER A 341 -6.23 -15.45 22.76
CA SER A 341 -6.25 -15.60 24.22
C SER A 341 -6.83 -14.37 24.94
N ALA A 342 -7.12 -13.29 24.22
CA ALA A 342 -7.65 -12.05 24.77
C ALA A 342 -9.03 -11.77 24.17
N SER A 343 -10.02 -11.47 25.01
CA SER A 343 -11.26 -10.94 24.48
C SER A 343 -10.96 -9.55 23.89
N LEU A 344 -11.65 -9.15 22.83
CA LEU A 344 -11.57 -7.78 22.28
C LEU A 344 -11.93 -6.69 23.33
N ALA A 345 -12.35 -7.07 24.54
CA ALA A 345 -12.58 -6.19 25.68
C ALA A 345 -11.35 -6.03 26.61
N ASP A 346 -10.24 -6.73 26.34
CA ASP A 346 -9.03 -6.72 27.18
C ASP A 346 -7.86 -5.92 26.57
N ILE A 347 -8.07 -5.22 25.46
CA ILE A 347 -7.10 -4.23 24.97
C ILE A 347 -7.18 -3.04 25.94
N PRO A 348 -6.09 -2.69 26.67
CA PRO A 348 -6.14 -1.62 27.65
C PRO A 348 -6.56 -0.29 27.01
N ASP A 349 -7.44 0.45 27.70
CA ASP A 349 -7.91 1.80 27.34
C ASP A 349 -6.80 2.76 26.88
#